data_AF-A0AAE6WW67-F1
#
_entry.id   AF-A0AAE6WW67-F1
#
_cell.length_a   1.000
_cell.length_b   1.000
_cell.length_c   1.000
_cell.angle_alpha   90.00
_cell.angle_beta   90.00
_cell.angle_gamma   90.00
#
_symmetry.space_group_name_H-M   'P 1'
#
loop_
_entity.id
_entity.type
_entity.pdbx_description
1 polymer ?
#
loop_
_entity_poly.entity_id
_entity_poly.type
_entity_poly.pdbx_seq_one_letter_code
_entity_poly.pdbx_strand_id
1 'polypeptide(L)'
;MNIKLIGLLIMLLYSASLSAGIKFNPIQLNIQDFKRQKSTTVNIESTGLSKSKIYEVNAFKWQQDEKGEDVLVEDRTLLFNPKTFELKPESKQIVRIGFSQPPENLEKQQSWRVIFKEVTPVAEESAINFLFNFSLPLFAGKVVPPKLSVNLHKINNVAYLNIINSENSFAKITEVVVLDNKNNELLRQDLALYVLSGNKIKFELGEIRTGNIAKLKIKLDEQAGYLEFPVKG
;
A
#
# COMPACT_ATOMS: atom_id res chain seq x y z
N MET A 1 -16.96 53.54 7.79
CA MET A 1 -16.52 52.14 7.98
C MET A 1 -16.07 51.62 6.61
N ASN A 2 -14.77 51.39 6.44
CA ASN A 2 -14.10 51.35 5.14
C ASN A 2 -14.55 50.15 4.28
N ILE A 3 -15.20 50.44 3.13
CA ILE A 3 -15.56 49.48 2.07
C ILE A 3 -14.36 48.62 1.63
N LYS A 4 -13.14 49.17 1.74
CA LYS A 4 -11.88 48.46 1.46
C LYS A 4 -11.61 47.29 2.42
N LEU A 5 -12.12 47.34 3.67
CA LEU A 5 -11.94 46.28 4.65
C LEU A 5 -12.93 45.11 4.43
N ILE A 6 -14.11 45.39 3.85
CA ILE A 6 -15.12 44.38 3.52
C ILE A 6 -14.68 43.56 2.28
N GLY A 7 -14.06 44.21 1.29
CA GLY A 7 -13.55 43.54 0.10
C GLY A 7 -12.42 42.53 0.38
N LEU A 8 -11.55 42.82 1.36
CA LEU A 8 -10.45 41.92 1.73
C LEU A 8 -10.93 40.67 2.50
N LEU A 9 -12.04 40.78 3.23
CA LEU A 9 -12.63 39.67 3.99
C LEU A 9 -13.41 38.69 3.08
N ILE A 10 -13.96 39.16 1.95
CA ILE A 10 -14.67 38.32 0.97
C ILE A 10 -13.70 37.50 0.12
N MET A 11 -12.48 38.00 -0.13
CA MET A 11 -11.47 37.29 -0.94
C MET A 11 -10.78 36.15 -0.18
N LEU A 12 -10.83 36.13 1.16
CA LEU A 12 -10.26 35.07 1.99
C LEU A 12 -11.17 33.83 2.16
N LEU A 13 -12.43 33.90 1.73
CA LEU A 13 -13.44 32.85 1.96
C LEU A 13 -13.58 31.83 0.80
N TYR A 14 -12.81 31.96 -0.28
CA TYR A 14 -13.04 31.19 -1.52
C TYR A 14 -11.95 30.18 -1.91
N SER A 15 -11.12 29.75 -0.97
CA SER A 15 -10.17 28.64 -1.18
C SER A 15 -10.51 27.41 -0.34
N ALA A 16 -11.81 27.07 -0.25
CA ALA A 16 -12.19 25.70 0.03
C ALA A 16 -11.83 24.86 -1.20
N SER A 17 -10.68 24.20 -1.18
CA SER A 17 -10.38 23.14 -2.14
C SER A 17 -11.41 22.03 -1.92
N LEU A 18 -12.44 21.98 -2.76
CA LEU A 18 -13.32 20.81 -2.83
C LEU A 18 -12.47 19.67 -3.42
N SER A 19 -11.89 18.86 -2.55
CA SER A 19 -11.28 17.60 -2.96
C SER A 19 -12.41 16.61 -3.23
N ALA A 20 -12.61 16.28 -4.50
CA ALA A 20 -13.41 15.13 -4.88
C ALA A 20 -12.54 13.87 -4.76
N GLY A 21 -13.02 12.86 -4.04
CA GLY A 21 -12.25 11.65 -3.80
C GLY A 21 -13.04 10.54 -3.13
N ILE A 22 -12.45 9.35 -3.19
CA ILE A 22 -12.92 8.16 -2.49
C ILE A 22 -11.85 7.80 -1.47
N LYS A 23 -12.23 7.72 -0.20
CA LYS A 23 -11.35 7.41 0.92
C LYS A 23 -11.66 6.02 1.47
N PHE A 24 -10.62 5.22 1.65
CA PHE A 24 -10.70 3.92 2.31
C PHE A 24 -10.12 4.00 3.72
N ASN A 25 -10.82 3.43 4.70
CA ASN A 25 -10.34 3.34 6.08
C ASN A 25 -10.72 1.99 6.73
N PRO A 26 -9.74 1.14 7.10
CA PRO A 26 -8.28 1.33 6.94
C PRO A 26 -7.80 1.06 5.51
N ILE A 27 -6.57 1.47 5.19
CA ILE A 27 -5.89 1.17 3.91
C ILE A 27 -5.13 -0.17 3.91
N GLN A 28 -4.99 -0.81 5.07
CA GLN A 28 -4.47 -2.16 5.22
C GLN A 28 -5.42 -2.94 6.13
N LEU A 29 -5.78 -4.14 5.69
CA LEU A 29 -6.73 -5.00 6.37
C LEU A 29 -5.97 -6.14 7.04
N ASN A 30 -6.38 -6.51 8.26
CA ASN A 30 -5.73 -7.57 9.01
C ASN A 30 -6.77 -8.46 9.71
N ILE A 31 -6.52 -9.78 9.72
CA ILE A 31 -7.27 -10.78 10.48
C ILE A 31 -6.26 -11.71 11.18
N GLN A 32 -5.98 -11.47 12.46
CA GLN A 32 -4.90 -12.17 13.18
C GLN A 32 -5.39 -13.43 13.92
N ASP A 33 -6.53 -13.35 14.60
CA ASP A 33 -7.07 -14.44 15.41
C ASP A 33 -8.46 -14.85 14.92
N PHE A 34 -8.52 -15.91 14.11
CA PHE A 34 -9.77 -16.45 13.57
C PHE A 34 -10.71 -17.05 14.61
N LYS A 35 -10.24 -17.31 15.85
CA LYS A 35 -11.14 -17.73 16.95
C LYS A 35 -11.99 -16.57 17.44
N ARG A 36 -11.43 -15.35 17.44
CA ARG A 36 -12.09 -14.12 17.94
C ARG A 36 -12.69 -13.26 16.83
N GLN A 37 -12.03 -13.19 15.68
CA GLN A 37 -12.38 -12.32 14.57
C GLN A 37 -12.23 -13.06 13.25
N LYS A 38 -13.35 -13.41 12.63
CA LYS A 38 -13.40 -14.13 11.34
C LYS A 38 -13.49 -13.20 10.12
N SER A 39 -13.64 -11.90 10.36
CA SER A 39 -13.81 -10.89 9.31
C SER A 39 -13.22 -9.56 9.74
N THR A 40 -12.88 -8.72 8.78
CA THR A 40 -12.54 -7.32 8.95
C THR A 40 -13.51 -6.44 8.15
N THR A 41 -13.43 -5.13 8.32
CA THR A 41 -14.30 -4.18 7.61
C THR A 41 -13.47 -3.04 7.06
N VAL A 42 -13.85 -2.56 5.89
CA VAL A 42 -13.36 -1.29 5.35
C VAL A 42 -14.52 -0.32 5.17
N ASN A 43 -14.30 0.92 5.58
CA ASN A 43 -15.20 2.04 5.32
C ASN A 43 -14.71 2.74 4.04
N ILE A 44 -15.63 2.97 3.11
CA ILE A 44 -15.43 3.75 1.90
C ILE A 44 -16.27 5.02 2.03
N GLU A 45 -15.65 6.18 1.94
CA GLU A 45 -16.30 7.49 2.03
C GLU A 45 -16.08 8.23 0.72
N SER A 46 -17.15 8.78 0.15
CA SER A 46 -17.08 9.64 -1.03
C SER A 46 -17.27 11.10 -0.64
N THR A 47 -16.45 11.98 -1.19
CA THR A 47 -16.61 13.44 -1.10
C THR A 47 -16.44 14.01 -2.50
N GLY A 48 -17.26 14.98 -2.90
CA GLY A 48 -17.18 15.65 -4.20
C GLY A 48 -17.46 14.79 -5.44
N LEU A 49 -17.99 13.57 -5.29
CA LEU A 49 -18.39 12.75 -6.45
C LEU A 49 -19.61 13.37 -7.13
N SER A 50 -19.57 13.51 -8.46
CA SER A 50 -20.68 14.07 -9.25
C SER A 50 -21.78 13.06 -9.58
N LYS A 51 -21.43 11.77 -9.68
CA LYS A 51 -22.33 10.67 -9.98
C LYS A 51 -22.02 9.47 -9.09
N SER A 52 -23.02 8.63 -8.87
CA SER A 52 -22.82 7.33 -8.23
C SER A 52 -21.87 6.46 -9.04
N LYS A 53 -21.08 5.63 -8.34
CA LYS A 53 -20.19 4.64 -8.94
C LYS A 53 -20.54 3.25 -8.40
N ILE A 54 -20.54 2.24 -9.27
CA ILE A 54 -20.78 0.86 -8.86
C ILE A 54 -19.44 0.15 -8.72
N TYR A 55 -19.23 -0.52 -7.60
CA TYR A 55 -18.03 -1.30 -7.32
C TYR A 55 -18.35 -2.78 -7.15
N GLU A 56 -17.52 -3.65 -7.74
CA GLU A 56 -17.45 -5.08 -7.43
C GLU A 56 -16.18 -5.37 -6.62
N VAL A 57 -16.30 -6.23 -5.60
CA VAL A 57 -15.20 -6.62 -4.73
C VAL A 57 -14.73 -8.03 -5.06
N ASN A 58 -13.43 -8.17 -5.32
CA ASN A 58 -12.75 -9.45 -5.56
C ASN A 58 -11.50 -9.57 -4.67
N ALA A 59 -11.01 -10.79 -4.45
CA ALA A 59 -9.73 -11.01 -3.78
C ALA A 59 -8.82 -11.88 -4.63
N PHE A 60 -7.53 -11.58 -4.51
CA PHE A 60 -6.46 -12.32 -5.15
C PHE A 60 -5.44 -12.69 -4.08
N LYS A 61 -5.09 -13.97 -4.00
CA LYS A 61 -3.92 -14.42 -3.25
C LYS A 61 -2.71 -13.66 -3.77
N TRP A 62 -1.98 -13.04 -2.86
CA TRP A 62 -0.81 -12.25 -3.18
C TRP A 62 0.45 -13.01 -2.81
N GLN A 63 1.26 -13.28 -3.82
CA GLN A 63 2.54 -13.96 -3.72
C GLN A 63 3.60 -13.09 -4.38
N GLN A 64 4.87 -13.42 -4.16
CA GLN A 64 5.96 -12.85 -4.95
C GLN A 64 6.78 -13.98 -5.54
N ASP A 65 7.21 -13.81 -6.78
CA ASP A 65 8.06 -14.77 -7.47
C ASP A 65 9.51 -14.73 -6.96
N GLU A 66 10.41 -15.46 -7.63
CA GLU A 66 11.83 -15.51 -7.25
C GLU A 66 12.58 -14.17 -7.42
N LYS A 67 12.07 -13.25 -8.25
CA LYS A 67 12.61 -11.89 -8.43
C LYS A 67 12.01 -10.91 -7.44
N GLY A 68 10.90 -11.29 -6.80
CA GLY A 68 10.14 -10.44 -5.89
C GLY A 68 9.01 -9.67 -6.58
N GLU A 69 8.66 -10.03 -7.81
CA GLU A 69 7.54 -9.43 -8.55
C GLU A 69 6.21 -9.98 -8.01
N ASP A 70 5.21 -9.10 -7.92
CA ASP A 70 3.89 -9.45 -7.39
C ASP A 70 3.15 -10.41 -8.33
N VAL A 71 2.72 -11.56 -7.80
CA VAL A 71 1.88 -12.55 -8.48
C VAL A 71 0.52 -12.60 -7.78
N LEU A 72 -0.55 -12.36 -8.54
CA LEU A 72 -1.92 -12.33 -8.05
C LEU A 72 -2.72 -13.50 -8.64
N VAL A 73 -3.23 -14.37 -7.76
CA VAL A 73 -4.05 -15.53 -8.14
C VAL A 73 -5.45 -15.35 -7.58
N GLU A 74 -6.50 -15.41 -8.41
CA GLU A 74 -7.88 -15.21 -7.95
C GLU A 74 -8.21 -16.18 -6.80
N ASP A 75 -8.76 -15.67 -5.70
CA ASP A 75 -9.13 -16.46 -4.53
C ASP A 75 -10.61 -16.24 -4.20
N ARG A 76 -11.41 -17.29 -4.43
CA ARG A 76 -12.86 -17.29 -4.21
C ARG A 76 -13.26 -17.76 -2.80
N THR A 77 -12.30 -18.07 -1.93
CA THR A 77 -12.58 -18.45 -0.54
C THR A 77 -12.97 -17.25 0.32
N LEU A 78 -12.63 -16.03 -0.10
CA LEU A 78 -13.03 -14.79 0.56
C LEU A 78 -14.48 -14.42 0.23
N LEU A 79 -15.18 -13.97 1.26
CA LEU A 79 -16.56 -13.52 1.20
C LEU A 79 -16.63 -12.02 1.48
N PHE A 80 -17.48 -11.34 0.72
CA PHE A 80 -17.68 -9.90 0.79
C PHE A 80 -19.14 -9.57 1.06
N ASN A 81 -19.39 -8.66 1.99
CA ASN A 81 -20.73 -8.17 2.28
C ASN A 81 -20.74 -6.63 2.34
N PRO A 82 -21.35 -5.94 1.35
CA PRO A 82 -21.82 -6.48 0.07
C PRO A 82 -20.66 -6.85 -0.88
N LYS A 83 -20.91 -7.74 -1.86
CA LYS A 83 -19.96 -8.03 -2.95
C LYS A 83 -19.98 -6.96 -4.05
N THR A 84 -21.15 -6.42 -4.32
CA THR A 84 -21.35 -5.31 -5.27
C THR A 84 -22.16 -4.24 -4.59
N PHE A 85 -21.77 -2.97 -4.75
CA PHE A 85 -22.46 -1.84 -4.14
C PHE A 85 -22.40 -0.60 -4.99
N GLU A 86 -23.36 0.30 -4.78
CA GLU A 86 -23.37 1.65 -5.34
C GLU A 86 -22.81 2.62 -4.28
N LEU A 87 -21.74 3.33 -4.62
CA LEU A 87 -21.22 4.45 -3.84
C LEU A 87 -21.83 5.74 -4.38
N LYS A 88 -22.79 6.30 -3.63
CA LYS A 88 -23.48 7.55 -3.98
C LYS A 88 -22.61 8.78 -3.63
N PRO A 89 -22.87 9.96 -4.21
CA PRO A 89 -22.27 11.21 -3.75
C PRO A 89 -22.45 11.44 -2.24
N GLU A 90 -21.42 12.00 -1.59
CA GLU A 90 -21.42 12.34 -0.16
C GLU A 90 -21.86 11.17 0.77
N SER A 91 -21.59 9.93 0.38
CA SER A 91 -22.01 8.74 1.10
C SER A 91 -20.87 7.97 1.75
N LYS A 92 -21.26 7.06 2.64
CA LYS A 92 -20.38 6.09 3.29
C LYS A 92 -20.89 4.68 3.06
N GLN A 93 -20.02 3.79 2.61
CA GLN A 93 -20.27 2.38 2.46
C GLN A 93 -19.33 1.57 3.37
N ILE A 94 -19.85 0.53 4.02
CA ILE A 94 -19.03 -0.44 4.75
C ILE A 94 -19.03 -1.74 3.96
N VAL A 95 -17.85 -2.32 3.75
CA VAL A 95 -17.70 -3.67 3.20
C VAL A 95 -17.04 -4.55 4.25
N ARG A 96 -17.73 -5.62 4.64
CA ARG A 96 -17.19 -6.69 5.49
C ARG A 96 -16.53 -7.74 4.63
N ILE A 97 -15.33 -8.14 5.02
CA ILE A 97 -14.46 -9.06 4.30
C ILE A 97 -14.09 -10.18 5.27
N GLY A 98 -14.34 -11.42 4.90
CA GLY A 98 -13.98 -12.59 5.70
C GLY A 98 -13.70 -13.79 4.82
N PHE A 99 -13.52 -14.95 5.44
CA PHE A 99 -13.31 -16.20 4.72
C PHE A 99 -14.48 -17.14 4.94
N SER A 100 -14.83 -17.92 3.91
CA SER A 100 -15.80 -19.02 4.00
C SER A 100 -15.32 -20.12 4.95
N GLN A 101 -14.00 -20.40 4.93
CA GLN A 101 -13.29 -21.24 5.88
C GLN A 101 -11.96 -20.55 6.26
N PRO A 102 -11.49 -20.66 7.51
CA PRO A 102 -10.18 -20.12 7.87
C PRO A 102 -9.08 -20.65 6.94
N PRO A 103 -8.15 -19.81 6.46
CA PRO A 103 -6.99 -20.28 5.72
C PRO A 103 -6.16 -21.25 6.56
N GLU A 104 -5.56 -22.25 5.90
CA GLU A 104 -4.64 -23.18 6.56
C GLU A 104 -3.33 -22.47 6.96
N ASN A 105 -2.60 -23.01 7.94
CA ASN A 105 -1.27 -22.54 8.36
C ASN A 105 -1.17 -21.01 8.61
N LEU A 106 -1.85 -20.55 9.67
CA LEU A 106 -1.86 -19.14 10.09
C LEU A 106 -0.66 -18.74 10.99
N GLU A 107 0.26 -19.66 11.27
CA GLU A 107 1.56 -19.34 11.90
C GLU A 107 2.46 -18.56 10.93
N LYS A 108 2.33 -18.82 9.63
CA LYS A 108 2.88 -17.97 8.57
C LYS A 108 1.80 -17.01 8.10
N GLN A 109 2.03 -15.71 8.23
CA GLN A 109 1.11 -14.70 7.74
C GLN A 109 0.94 -14.84 6.23
N GLN A 110 -0.31 -14.87 5.80
CA GLN A 110 -0.70 -14.97 4.41
C GLN A 110 -1.24 -13.63 3.92
N SER A 111 -1.16 -13.42 2.61
CA SER A 111 -1.39 -12.12 1.98
C SER A 111 -2.36 -12.22 0.81
N TRP A 112 -3.22 -11.21 0.68
CA TRP A 112 -4.16 -11.03 -0.42
C TRP A 112 -4.20 -9.57 -0.85
N ARG A 113 -4.63 -9.32 -2.08
CA ARG A 113 -5.11 -8.02 -2.54
C ARG A 113 -6.62 -8.08 -2.69
N VAL A 114 -7.33 -7.23 -1.95
CA VAL A 114 -8.77 -7.01 -2.11
C VAL A 114 -8.94 -5.86 -3.10
N ILE A 115 -9.52 -6.17 -4.25
CA ILE A 115 -9.70 -5.22 -5.35
C ILE A 115 -11.15 -4.75 -5.36
N PHE A 116 -11.34 -3.44 -5.25
CA PHE A 116 -12.60 -2.74 -5.46
C PHE A 116 -12.58 -2.20 -6.88
N LYS A 117 -13.21 -2.94 -7.79
CA LYS A 117 -13.22 -2.64 -9.23
C LYS A 117 -14.45 -1.83 -9.59
N GLU A 118 -14.25 -0.64 -10.16
CA GLU A 118 -15.37 0.15 -10.68
C GLU A 118 -15.95 -0.55 -11.92
N VAL A 119 -17.27 -0.75 -11.91
CA VAL A 119 -18.01 -1.33 -13.03
C VAL A 119 -18.21 -0.27 -14.10
N THR A 120 -17.94 -0.63 -15.36
CA THR A 120 -18.09 0.28 -16.51
C THR A 120 -19.56 0.72 -16.65
N PRO A 121 -19.86 2.04 -16.69
CA PRO A 121 -21.22 2.52 -16.91
C PRO A 121 -21.68 2.20 -18.35
N VAL A 122 -22.97 1.91 -18.51
CA VAL A 122 -23.56 1.40 -19.76
C VAL A 122 -23.72 2.49 -20.85
N ALA A 123 -23.56 3.77 -20.52
CA ALA A 123 -23.80 4.86 -21.47
C ALA A 123 -22.84 6.03 -21.28
N GLU A 124 -22.04 6.33 -22.32
CA GLU A 124 -21.55 7.66 -22.74
C GLU A 124 -20.63 7.47 -23.97
N GLU A 125 -21.18 7.57 -25.18
CA GLU A 125 -20.48 7.25 -26.45
C GLU A 125 -19.52 8.36 -26.94
N SER A 126 -19.23 9.39 -26.13
CA SER A 126 -18.35 10.50 -26.57
C SER A 126 -17.57 11.18 -25.44
N ALA A 127 -17.23 10.46 -24.37
CA ALA A 127 -16.41 10.99 -23.28
C ALA A 127 -15.31 9.99 -22.86
N ILE A 128 -14.12 10.51 -22.51
CA ILE A 128 -13.09 9.72 -21.85
C ILE A 128 -13.50 9.54 -20.39
N ASN A 129 -13.81 8.31 -20.00
CA ASN A 129 -14.20 7.96 -18.64
C ASN A 129 -13.06 7.25 -17.91
N PHE A 130 -12.63 7.82 -16.78
CA PHE A 130 -11.65 7.18 -15.89
C PHE A 130 -12.36 6.28 -14.89
N LEU A 131 -12.03 4.98 -14.93
CA LEU A 131 -12.49 4.00 -13.95
C LEU A 131 -11.41 3.80 -12.88
N PHE A 132 -11.82 3.82 -11.61
CA PHE A 132 -10.89 3.65 -10.49
C PHE A 132 -10.96 2.23 -9.95
N ASN A 133 -9.80 1.59 -9.83
CA ASN A 133 -9.66 0.30 -9.16
C ASN A 133 -8.77 0.47 -7.94
N PHE A 134 -9.29 0.13 -6.76
CA PHE A 134 -8.53 0.24 -5.51
C PHE A 134 -8.08 -1.14 -5.06
N SER A 135 -6.80 -1.29 -4.71
CA SER A 135 -6.21 -2.56 -4.28
C SER A 135 -5.69 -2.42 -2.85
N LEU A 136 -6.42 -2.99 -1.89
CA LEU A 136 -6.03 -2.98 -0.48
C LEU A 136 -5.36 -4.30 -0.10
N PRO A 137 -4.21 -4.27 0.59
CA PRO A 137 -3.62 -5.49 1.14
C PRO A 137 -4.48 -5.99 2.31
N LEU A 138 -4.69 -7.31 2.32
CA LEU A 138 -5.29 -8.05 3.43
C LEU A 138 -4.29 -9.10 3.92
N PHE A 139 -3.97 -9.06 5.20
CA PHE A 139 -3.09 -10.03 5.84
C PHE A 139 -3.85 -10.88 6.84
N ALA A 140 -3.61 -12.20 6.82
CA ALA A 140 -4.23 -13.13 7.74
C ALA A 140 -3.18 -14.01 8.42
N GLY A 141 -3.25 -14.13 9.74
CA GLY A 141 -2.31 -14.91 10.55
C GLY A 141 -1.52 -14.09 11.56
N LYS A 142 -0.62 -14.77 12.27
CA LYS A 142 0.17 -14.19 13.37
C LYS A 142 1.12 -13.11 12.85
N VAL A 143 1.25 -12.04 13.62
CA VAL A 143 2.20 -10.95 13.36
C VAL A 143 3.43 -11.15 14.23
N VAL A 144 4.60 -11.20 13.60
CA VAL A 144 5.93 -11.21 14.23
C VAL A 144 6.78 -10.07 13.65
N PRO A 145 7.68 -9.46 14.44
CA PRO A 145 8.57 -8.42 13.92
C PRO A 145 9.42 -8.95 12.76
N PRO A 146 9.55 -8.21 11.64
CA PRO A 146 10.31 -8.67 10.49
C PRO A 146 11.82 -8.68 10.77
N LYS A 147 12.53 -9.60 10.10
CA LYS A 147 14.00 -9.71 10.14
C LYS A 147 14.53 -9.68 8.72
N LEU A 148 15.22 -8.60 8.40
CA LEU A 148 15.73 -8.36 7.06
C LEU A 148 17.22 -8.69 6.97
N SER A 149 17.60 -9.41 5.92
CA SER A 149 18.97 -9.50 5.43
C SER A 149 19.06 -8.73 4.12
N VAL A 150 20.05 -7.87 3.99
CA VAL A 150 20.16 -6.95 2.85
C VAL A 150 21.53 -7.08 2.19
N ASN A 151 21.54 -6.97 0.87
CA ASN A 151 22.76 -6.91 0.09
C ASN A 151 22.59 -5.86 -1.00
N LEU A 152 23.47 -4.87 -0.98
CA LEU A 152 23.52 -3.80 -1.98
C LEU A 152 24.73 -4.03 -2.88
N HIS A 153 24.53 -4.00 -4.19
CA HIS A 153 25.59 -4.08 -5.18
C HIS A 153 25.44 -2.99 -6.22
N LYS A 154 26.55 -2.57 -6.82
CA LYS A 154 26.61 -1.49 -7.80
C LYS A 154 27.10 -2.04 -9.14
N ILE A 155 26.36 -1.78 -10.22
CA ILE A 155 26.72 -2.16 -11.59
C ILE A 155 26.59 -0.91 -12.46
N ASN A 156 27.67 -0.49 -13.14
CA ASN A 156 27.66 0.69 -14.03
C ASN A 156 27.04 1.95 -13.39
N ASN A 157 27.43 2.26 -12.16
CA ASN A 157 26.87 3.34 -11.35
C ASN A 157 25.43 3.18 -10.87
N VAL A 158 24.72 2.11 -11.21
CA VAL A 158 23.38 1.83 -10.73
C VAL A 158 23.44 0.90 -9.51
N ALA A 159 22.78 1.28 -8.43
CA ALA A 159 22.68 0.49 -7.21
C ALA A 159 21.46 -0.44 -7.27
N TYR A 160 21.69 -1.70 -6.94
CA TYR A 160 20.66 -2.74 -6.87
C TYR A 160 20.60 -3.30 -5.46
N LEU A 161 19.41 -3.33 -4.88
CA LEU A 161 19.18 -3.79 -3.52
C LEU A 161 18.46 -5.14 -3.54
N ASN A 162 19.08 -6.14 -2.91
CA ASN A 162 18.48 -7.42 -2.59
C ASN A 162 18.06 -7.42 -1.12
N ILE A 163 16.83 -7.80 -0.82
CA ILE A 163 16.30 -7.90 0.54
C ILE A 163 15.66 -9.26 0.72
N ILE A 164 15.97 -9.93 1.83
CA ILE A 164 15.38 -11.19 2.24
C ILE A 164 14.69 -10.96 3.59
N ASN A 165 13.40 -11.29 3.68
CA ASN A 165 12.67 -11.32 4.94
C ASN A 165 12.56 -12.77 5.42
N SER A 166 13.28 -13.10 6.50
CA SER A 166 13.32 -14.46 7.02
C SER A 166 12.20 -14.79 8.01
N GLU A 167 11.27 -13.86 8.25
CA GLU A 167 10.24 -14.00 9.27
C GLU A 167 8.88 -14.42 8.72
N ASN A 168 8.01 -14.83 9.64
CA ASN A 168 6.67 -15.32 9.36
C ASN A 168 5.63 -14.21 9.10
N SER A 169 6.04 -12.94 9.02
CA SER A 169 5.19 -11.80 8.67
C SER A 169 5.83 -10.92 7.62
N PHE A 170 5.04 -10.13 6.90
CA PHE A 170 5.57 -9.20 5.89
C PHE A 170 6.40 -8.08 6.53
N ALA A 171 7.26 -7.46 5.74
CA ALA A 171 7.86 -6.17 6.04
C ALA A 171 7.41 -5.15 4.98
N LYS A 172 6.96 -3.97 5.39
CA LYS A 172 6.65 -2.86 4.47
C LYS A 172 7.71 -1.79 4.62
N ILE A 173 8.52 -1.64 3.57
CA ILE A 173 9.59 -0.67 3.46
C ILE A 173 9.01 0.62 2.90
N THR A 174 9.22 1.72 3.63
CA THR A 174 8.73 3.05 3.25
C THR A 174 9.85 3.96 2.77
N GLU A 175 11.10 3.68 3.17
CA GLU A 175 12.24 4.48 2.77
C GLU A 175 13.54 3.66 2.80
N VAL A 176 14.43 3.96 1.86
CA VAL A 176 15.81 3.47 1.84
C VAL A 176 16.77 4.63 1.66
N VAL A 177 17.82 4.69 2.46
CA VAL A 177 18.89 5.70 2.38
C VAL A 177 20.25 5.03 2.31
N VAL A 178 21.07 5.42 1.36
CA VAL A 178 22.45 4.96 1.17
C VAL A 178 23.41 6.05 1.60
N LEU A 179 24.39 5.70 2.43
CA LEU A 179 25.37 6.62 2.99
C LEU A 179 26.81 6.22 2.65
N ASP A 180 27.68 7.21 2.53
CA ASP A 180 29.14 7.00 2.43
C ASP A 180 29.80 6.79 3.81
N ASN A 181 31.13 6.60 3.81
CA ASN A 181 31.92 6.42 5.03
C ASN A 181 31.99 7.66 5.96
N LYS A 182 31.59 8.83 5.47
CA LYS A 182 31.49 10.09 6.23
C LYS A 182 30.05 10.37 6.69
N ASN A 183 29.12 9.43 6.46
CA ASN A 183 27.68 9.57 6.68
C ASN A 183 27.00 10.62 5.78
N ASN A 184 27.59 11.00 4.65
CA ASN A 184 26.88 11.80 3.65
C ASN A 184 25.87 10.93 2.92
N GLU A 185 24.70 11.50 2.62
CA GLU A 185 23.67 10.85 1.81
C GLU A 185 24.09 10.76 0.35
N LEU A 186 24.17 9.54 -0.16
CA LEU A 186 24.44 9.26 -1.58
C LEU A 186 23.16 9.08 -2.38
N LEU A 187 22.12 8.54 -1.75
CA LEU A 187 20.83 8.24 -2.37
C LEU A 187 19.76 8.09 -1.30
N ARG A 188 18.55 8.57 -1.60
CA ARG A 188 17.33 8.34 -0.82
C ARG A 188 16.19 8.01 -1.77
N GLN A 189 15.44 6.99 -1.40
CA GLN A 189 14.29 6.54 -2.16
C GLN A 189 13.11 6.34 -1.23
N ASP A 190 12.02 7.08 -1.48
CA ASP A 190 10.72 6.81 -0.89
C ASP A 190 10.05 5.65 -1.62
N LEU A 191 9.53 4.69 -0.86
CA LEU A 191 9.02 3.42 -1.37
C LEU A 191 7.68 3.06 -0.72
N ALA A 192 6.97 2.14 -1.36
CA ALA A 192 5.81 1.46 -0.78
C ALA A 192 5.93 -0.05 -1.03
N LEU A 193 7.06 -0.61 -0.61
CA LEU A 193 7.51 -1.93 -1.05
C LEU A 193 7.28 -2.97 0.04
N TYR A 194 6.63 -4.08 -0.32
CA TYR A 194 6.42 -5.19 0.60
C TYR A 194 7.42 -6.31 0.32
N VAL A 195 7.95 -6.89 1.39
CA VAL A 195 8.68 -8.16 1.37
C VAL A 195 7.82 -9.15 2.15
N LEU A 196 7.10 -10.01 1.43
CA LEU A 196 6.18 -10.97 2.06
C LEU A 196 6.93 -11.95 2.97
N SER A 197 6.18 -12.66 3.79
CA SER A 197 6.76 -13.60 4.75
C SER A 197 7.62 -14.67 4.08
N GLY A 198 8.88 -14.78 4.51
CA GLY A 198 9.84 -15.74 3.97
C GLY A 198 10.30 -15.43 2.54
N ASN A 199 9.91 -14.28 1.98
CA ASN A 199 10.22 -13.93 0.59
C ASN A 199 11.48 -13.06 0.47
N LYS A 200 11.93 -12.94 -0.77
CA LYS A 200 13.02 -12.07 -1.18
C LYS A 200 12.57 -11.17 -2.31
N ILE A 201 13.16 -10.00 -2.39
CA ILE A 201 12.94 -9.04 -3.46
C ILE A 201 14.27 -8.51 -3.98
N LYS A 202 14.31 -8.16 -5.25
CA LYS A 202 15.42 -7.40 -5.87
C LYS A 202 14.85 -6.24 -6.65
N PHE A 203 15.42 -5.05 -6.45
CA PHE A 203 15.03 -3.88 -7.24
C PHE A 203 16.20 -2.93 -7.47
N GLU A 204 16.06 -2.12 -8.51
CA GLU A 204 16.95 -0.99 -8.80
C GLU A 204 16.63 0.15 -7.82
N LEU A 205 17.64 0.61 -7.11
CA LEU A 205 17.50 1.69 -6.14
C LEU A 205 17.76 3.07 -6.77
N GLY A 206 18.63 3.11 -7.80
CA GLY A 206 18.97 4.33 -8.53
C GLY A 206 20.46 4.51 -8.76
N GLU A 207 20.84 5.62 -9.42
CA GLU A 207 22.24 5.92 -9.71
C GLU A 207 23.00 6.47 -8.49
N ILE A 208 24.21 5.96 -8.26
CA ILE A 208 25.19 6.47 -7.31
C ILE A 208 26.51 6.71 -8.06
N ARG A 209 26.79 7.96 -8.43
CA ARG A 209 27.95 8.28 -9.28
C ARG A 209 29.25 8.43 -8.51
N THR A 210 29.18 8.93 -7.29
CA THR A 210 30.33 9.25 -6.44
C THR A 210 30.15 8.67 -5.04
N GLY A 211 31.25 8.58 -4.29
CA GLY A 211 31.23 8.06 -2.93
C GLY A 211 31.35 6.53 -2.85
N ASN A 212 32.05 6.08 -1.81
CA ASN A 212 32.13 4.67 -1.47
C ASN A 212 30.98 4.34 -0.53
N ILE A 213 30.11 3.44 -0.96
CA ILE A 213 28.96 3.03 -0.15
C ILE A 213 29.46 2.32 1.10
N ALA A 214 29.01 2.76 2.27
CA ALA A 214 29.45 2.21 3.55
C ALA A 214 28.28 1.71 4.41
N LYS A 215 27.10 2.34 4.29
CA LYS A 215 25.95 2.04 5.14
C LYS A 215 24.64 2.19 4.39
N LEU A 216 23.69 1.32 4.72
CA LEU A 216 22.31 1.37 4.29
C LEU A 216 21.40 1.59 5.50
N LYS A 217 20.41 2.47 5.36
CA LYS A 217 19.33 2.66 6.34
C LYS A 217 18.00 2.31 5.68
N ILE A 218 17.17 1.52 6.34
CA ILE A 218 15.85 1.14 5.86
C ILE A 218 14.79 1.52 6.90
N LYS A 219 13.75 2.22 6.48
CA LYS A 219 12.59 2.54 7.31
C LYS A 219 11.46 1.58 7.02
N LEU A 220 10.85 1.06 8.07
CA LEU A 220 9.65 0.21 7.98
C LEU A 220 8.41 1.00 8.41
N ASP A 221 7.26 0.67 7.83
CA ASP A 221 5.98 1.34 8.14
C ASP A 221 5.58 1.21 9.61
N GLU A 222 5.83 0.04 10.21
CA GLU A 222 5.43 -0.27 11.58
C GLU A 222 6.49 0.09 12.63
N GLN A 223 7.62 0.71 12.23
CA GLN A 223 8.72 1.05 13.13
C GLN A 223 9.12 2.53 13.00
N ALA A 224 9.29 3.22 14.13
CA ALA A 224 9.60 4.65 14.14
C ALA A 224 11.03 4.98 13.66
N GLY A 225 11.97 4.04 13.77
CA GLY A 225 13.39 4.23 13.48
C GLY A 225 13.87 3.53 12.20
N TYR A 226 15.14 3.76 11.87
CA TYR A 226 15.82 3.06 10.77
C TYR A 226 16.49 1.78 11.27
N LEU A 227 16.38 0.73 10.47
CA LEU A 227 17.29 -0.40 10.54
C LEU A 227 18.58 -0.03 9.80
N GLU A 228 19.72 -0.13 10.46
CA GLU A 228 21.03 0.16 9.85
C GLU A 228 21.76 -1.14 9.47
N PHE A 229 22.31 -1.16 8.25
CA PHE A 229 23.06 -2.28 7.73
C PHE A 229 24.42 -1.80 7.20
N PRO A 230 25.54 -2.39 7.63
CA PRO A 230 26.83 -2.12 7.03
C PRO A 230 26.87 -2.71 5.62
N VAL A 231 27.40 -1.96 4.67
CA VAL A 231 27.67 -2.45 3.31
C VAL A 231 29.15 -2.77 3.23
N LYS A 232 29.49 -4.04 2.98
CA LYS A 232 30.88 -4.41 2.69
C LYS A 232 31.22 -3.87 1.30
N GLY A 233 32.21 -2.98 1.25
CA GLY A 233 32.76 -2.44 0.00
C GLY A 233 33.50 -3.49 -0.83
#